data_AF-A0A522S6N5-F1
#
_entry.id   AF-A0A522S6N5-F1
#
_cell.length_a   1.000
_cell.length_b   1.000
_cell.length_c   1.000
_cell.angle_alpha   90.00
_cell.angle_beta   90.00
_cell.angle_gamma   90.00
#
_symmetry.space_group_name_H-M   'P 1'
#
loop_
_entity.id
_entity.type
_entity.pdbx_description
1 polymer ?
#
loop_
_entity_poly.entity_id
_entity_poly.type
_entity_poly.pdbx_seq_one_letter_code
_entity_poly.pdbx_strand_id
1 'polypeptide(L)'
;MTERVVENMRDLGPKGMSLITYHNEMHQQARKAFVICAYYPALVGACALGERILNHLILDLRGFFKTSSHDRRVHSRGSLQDWSRAVDVLDEWGVLTAGAGQLFLELGELRNRSVHFNPETYQTMRVDALAALQTLGKIIGKQFGYFGGQPWFIENTPGAQFVKRDWEDAPFVRTYIIPRSGFVGPLYGMELSPDGHWRHLDYDDYGDADLDDIQFAKAMRERDPTMVVTREMIEKSLLEQAAAKDRGVQCR
;
A
#
# COMPACT_ATOMS: atom_id res chain seq x y z
N MET A 1 9.75 -34.58 3.31
CA MET A 1 8.83 -33.46 2.98
C MET A 1 8.85 -32.38 4.05
N THR A 2 8.77 -32.74 5.34
CA THR A 2 8.74 -31.81 6.47
C THR A 2 9.97 -30.89 6.57
N GLU A 3 11.19 -31.40 6.38
CA GLU A 3 12.41 -30.57 6.41
C GLU A 3 12.44 -29.51 5.31
N ARG A 4 12.06 -29.88 4.08
CA ARG A 4 12.02 -28.94 2.94
C ARG A 4 10.96 -27.84 3.13
N VAL A 5 9.83 -28.18 3.73
CA VAL A 5 8.78 -27.21 4.10
C VAL A 5 9.33 -26.18 5.09
N VAL A 6 10.07 -26.63 6.11
CA VAL A 6 10.68 -25.76 7.13
C VAL A 6 11.75 -24.85 6.50
N GLU A 7 12.62 -25.41 5.66
CA GLU A 7 13.62 -24.64 4.92
C GLU A 7 12.97 -23.60 4.00
N ASN A 8 11.94 -23.98 3.24
CA ASN A 8 11.24 -23.06 2.34
C ASN A 8 10.53 -21.94 3.11
N MET A 9 9.93 -22.23 4.26
CA MET A 9 9.37 -21.22 5.16
C MET A 9 10.43 -20.23 5.65
N ARG A 10 11.60 -20.74 6.06
CA ARG A 10 12.72 -19.93 6.52
C ARG A 10 13.26 -19.02 5.41
N ASP A 11 13.53 -19.58 4.24
CA ASP A 11 14.13 -18.86 3.11
C ASP A 11 13.20 -17.80 2.52
N LEU A 12 11.88 -18.03 2.54
CA LEU A 12 10.89 -17.05 2.08
C LEU A 12 10.87 -15.77 2.90
N GLY A 13 11.29 -15.83 4.17
CA GLY A 13 11.21 -14.71 5.10
C GLY A 13 9.79 -14.18 5.30
N PRO A 14 9.62 -12.95 5.83
CA PRO A 14 8.32 -12.35 6.07
C PRO A 14 7.59 -12.02 4.75
N LYS A 15 6.25 -12.03 4.79
CA LYS A 15 5.42 -11.60 3.66
C LYS A 15 5.34 -10.08 3.61
N GLY A 16 5.64 -9.48 2.45
CA GLY A 16 5.31 -8.07 2.19
C GLY A 16 3.80 -7.83 2.32
N MET A 17 3.41 -6.83 3.11
CA MET A 17 2.02 -6.45 3.32
C MET A 17 1.69 -5.22 2.49
N SER A 18 0.71 -5.37 1.59
CA SER A 18 0.25 -4.30 0.71
C SER A 18 -1.01 -3.63 1.24
N LEU A 19 -1.15 -2.33 1.02
CA LEU A 19 -2.40 -1.58 1.21
C LEU A 19 -3.55 -1.99 0.26
N ILE A 20 -3.24 -2.80 -0.75
CA ILE A 20 -4.22 -3.33 -1.71
C ILE A 20 -4.49 -4.80 -1.41
N THR A 21 -5.73 -5.13 -1.05
CA THR A 21 -6.12 -6.45 -0.51
C THR A 21 -5.77 -7.60 -1.45
N TYR A 22 -6.04 -7.49 -2.76
CA TYR A 22 -5.80 -8.60 -3.69
C TYR A 22 -4.30 -8.91 -3.87
N HIS A 23 -3.39 -7.95 -3.65
CA HIS A 23 -1.95 -8.24 -3.62
C HIS A 23 -1.63 -9.24 -2.50
N ASN A 24 -2.24 -9.05 -1.33
CA ASN A 24 -1.97 -9.88 -0.16
C ASN A 24 -2.45 -11.32 -0.36
N GLU A 25 -3.65 -11.50 -0.91
CA GLU A 25 -4.25 -12.81 -1.13
C GLU A 25 -3.48 -13.61 -2.19
N MET A 26 -3.24 -13.01 -3.36
CA MET A 26 -2.54 -13.68 -4.45
C MET A 26 -1.07 -13.96 -4.10
N HIS A 27 -0.40 -13.03 -3.40
CA HIS A 27 0.96 -13.25 -2.91
C HIS A 27 1.00 -14.40 -1.89
N GLN A 28 0.02 -14.49 -0.99
CA GLN A 28 -0.08 -15.60 -0.04
C GLN A 28 -0.26 -16.94 -0.76
N GLN A 29 -1.06 -17.00 -1.82
CA GLN A 29 -1.24 -18.23 -2.61
C GLN A 29 0.07 -18.69 -3.26
N ALA A 30 0.81 -17.77 -3.91
CA ALA A 30 2.10 -18.09 -4.52
C ALA A 30 3.14 -18.54 -3.48
N ARG A 31 3.17 -17.90 -2.30
CA ARG A 31 4.02 -18.31 -1.17
C ARG A 31 3.66 -19.69 -0.64
N LYS A 32 2.37 -20.00 -0.47
CA LYS A 32 1.91 -21.34 -0.04
C LYS A 32 2.38 -22.42 -1.02
N ALA A 33 2.29 -22.15 -2.34
CA ALA A 33 2.80 -23.07 -3.36
C ALA A 33 4.30 -23.37 -3.19
N PHE A 34 5.11 -22.34 -2.93
CA PHE A 34 6.54 -22.52 -2.69
C PHE A 34 6.83 -23.41 -1.47
N VAL A 35 6.12 -23.16 -0.36
CA VAL A 35 6.28 -23.93 0.88
C VAL A 35 6.04 -25.43 0.65
N ILE A 36 5.01 -25.78 -0.12
CA ILE A 36 4.68 -27.18 -0.43
C ILE A 36 5.49 -27.77 -1.59
N CYS A 37 6.59 -27.12 -1.98
CA CYS A 37 7.49 -27.52 -3.07
C CYS A 37 6.90 -27.44 -4.48
N ALA A 38 5.77 -26.73 -4.67
CA ALA A 38 5.19 -26.44 -5.97
C ALA A 38 5.87 -25.20 -6.58
N TYR A 39 7.15 -25.33 -6.95
CA TYR A 39 8.00 -24.21 -7.36
C TYR A 39 7.57 -23.53 -8.66
N TYR A 40 7.16 -24.29 -9.68
CA TYR A 40 6.70 -23.69 -10.93
C TYR A 40 5.41 -22.84 -10.75
N PRO A 41 4.36 -23.34 -10.07
CA PRO A 41 3.22 -22.50 -9.70
C PRO A 41 3.59 -21.27 -8.86
N ALA A 42 4.54 -21.41 -7.94
CA ALA A 42 5.02 -20.29 -7.13
C ALA A 42 5.70 -19.21 -7.99
N LEU A 43 6.59 -19.62 -8.88
CA LEU A 43 7.31 -18.75 -9.82
C LEU A 43 6.36 -18.01 -10.75
N VAL A 44 5.53 -18.75 -11.49
CA VAL A 44 4.58 -18.15 -12.44
C VAL A 44 3.54 -17.30 -11.72
N GLY A 45 3.05 -17.74 -10.56
CA GLY A 45 2.12 -16.97 -9.74
C GLY A 45 2.70 -15.63 -9.26
N ALA A 46 3.96 -15.62 -8.83
CA ALA A 46 4.64 -14.39 -8.43
C ALA A 46 4.84 -13.42 -9.60
N CYS A 47 5.34 -13.93 -10.74
CA CYS A 47 5.54 -13.15 -11.96
C CYS A 47 4.23 -12.57 -12.50
N ALA A 48 3.17 -13.39 -12.57
CA ALA A 48 1.86 -12.95 -13.04
C ALA A 48 1.23 -11.89 -12.11
N LEU A 49 1.43 -12.01 -10.79
CA LEU A 49 0.99 -10.96 -9.86
C LEU A 49 1.78 -9.66 -10.08
N GLY A 50 3.09 -9.72 -10.28
CA GLY A 50 3.91 -8.56 -10.61
C GLY A 50 3.45 -7.84 -11.88
N GLU A 51 3.21 -8.60 -12.96
CA GLU A 51 2.68 -8.08 -14.23
C GLU A 51 1.31 -7.41 -14.02
N ARG A 52 0.43 -8.06 -13.24
CA ARG A 52 -0.89 -7.53 -12.92
C ARG A 52 -0.80 -6.22 -12.14
N ILE A 53 0.08 -6.13 -11.15
CA ILE A 53 0.31 -4.90 -10.36
C ILE A 53 0.77 -3.77 -11.29
N LEU A 54 1.76 -4.05 -12.13
CA LEU A 54 2.32 -3.07 -13.06
C LEU A 54 1.25 -2.53 -14.03
N ASN A 55 0.40 -3.43 -14.53
CA ASN A 55 -0.70 -3.07 -15.43
C ASN A 55 -1.79 -2.27 -14.74
N HIS A 56 -2.15 -2.60 -13.50
CA HIS A 56 -3.13 -1.82 -12.75
C HIS A 56 -2.65 -0.39 -12.47
N LEU A 57 -1.38 -0.21 -12.10
CA LEU A 57 -0.80 1.12 -11.94
C LEU A 57 -1.02 1.99 -13.19
N ILE A 58 -0.74 1.44 -14.36
CA ILE A 58 -0.92 2.15 -15.63
C ILE A 58 -2.39 2.47 -15.87
N LEU A 59 -3.26 1.47 -15.75
CA LEU A 59 -4.68 1.60 -16.10
C LEU A 59 -5.43 2.56 -15.18
N ASP A 60 -5.12 2.52 -13.89
CA ASP A 60 -5.76 3.36 -12.87
C ASP A 60 -5.25 4.80 -12.95
N LEU A 61 -3.96 5.00 -13.25
CA LEU A 61 -3.32 6.32 -13.16
C LEU A 61 -3.28 7.08 -14.50
N ARG A 62 -3.39 6.42 -15.65
CA ARG A 62 -3.33 7.09 -16.98
C ARG A 62 -4.26 8.29 -17.12
N GLY A 63 -5.40 8.28 -16.41
CA GLY A 63 -6.37 9.38 -16.44
C GLY A 63 -5.81 10.72 -15.96
N PHE A 64 -4.79 10.69 -15.09
CA PHE A 64 -4.09 11.87 -14.58
C PHE A 64 -3.04 12.41 -15.55
N PHE A 65 -2.66 11.65 -16.59
CA PHE A 65 -1.53 11.95 -17.48
C PHE A 65 -1.92 12.03 -18.96
N LYS A 66 -3.19 12.36 -19.27
CA LYS A 66 -3.72 12.42 -20.65
C LYS A 66 -2.95 13.35 -21.60
N THR A 67 -2.19 14.30 -21.08
CA THR A 67 -1.36 15.23 -21.85
C THR A 67 0.08 14.76 -22.03
N SER A 68 0.49 13.63 -21.45
CA SER A 68 1.84 13.11 -21.59
C SER A 68 2.05 12.50 -22.98
N SER A 69 3.30 12.54 -23.46
CA SER A 69 3.68 12.09 -24.80
C SER A 69 3.39 10.59 -25.07
N HIS A 70 3.04 9.83 -24.02
CA HIS A 70 2.79 8.40 -24.04
C HIS A 70 1.29 8.00 -24.02
N ASP A 71 0.33 8.93 -23.98
CA ASP A 71 -1.11 8.58 -23.90
C ASP A 71 -1.56 7.65 -25.05
N ARG A 72 -1.15 7.95 -26.31
CA ARG A 72 -1.38 7.04 -27.46
C ARG A 72 -0.63 5.71 -27.36
N ARG A 73 0.53 5.70 -26.71
CA ARG A 73 1.42 4.53 -26.64
C ARG A 73 0.91 3.48 -25.66
N VAL A 74 0.16 3.87 -24.63
CA VAL A 74 -0.33 2.94 -23.59
C VAL A 74 -1.65 2.27 -23.98
N HIS A 75 -2.34 2.76 -25.01
CA HIS A 75 -3.68 2.31 -25.39
C HIS A 75 -3.75 0.94 -26.10
N SER A 76 -2.63 0.37 -26.54
CA SER A 76 -2.63 -0.92 -27.23
C SER A 76 -2.56 -2.09 -26.25
N ARG A 77 -3.34 -3.16 -26.45
CA ARG A 77 -3.27 -4.35 -25.57
C ARG A 77 -1.87 -4.97 -25.49
N GLY A 78 -1.07 -4.85 -26.55
CA GLY A 78 0.29 -5.38 -26.61
C GLY A 78 1.30 -4.61 -25.74
N SER A 79 1.06 -3.33 -25.45
CA SER A 79 1.99 -2.52 -24.66
C SER A 79 1.98 -2.82 -23.16
N LEU A 80 0.95 -3.50 -22.65
CA LEU A 80 0.82 -3.90 -21.24
C LEU A 80 1.56 -5.20 -20.91
N GLN A 81 2.10 -5.90 -21.91
CA GLN A 81 2.94 -7.09 -21.70
C GLN A 81 4.44 -6.75 -21.73
N ASP A 82 4.77 -5.51 -22.07
CA ASP A 82 6.14 -5.01 -22.14
C ASP A 82 6.49 -4.32 -20.82
N TRP A 83 7.18 -5.06 -19.95
CA TRP A 83 7.57 -4.61 -18.61
C TRP A 83 8.45 -3.36 -18.66
N SER A 84 9.41 -3.31 -19.59
CA SER A 84 10.32 -2.17 -19.76
C SER A 84 9.54 -0.92 -20.09
N ARG A 85 8.68 -1.01 -21.10
CA ARG A 85 7.82 0.11 -21.49
C ARG A 85 6.89 0.57 -20.37
N ALA A 86 6.32 -0.38 -19.64
CA ALA A 86 5.44 -0.08 -18.53
C ALA A 86 6.17 0.64 -17.38
N VAL A 87 7.37 0.20 -17.05
CA VAL A 87 8.24 0.86 -16.07
C VAL A 87 8.63 2.27 -16.55
N ASP A 88 9.06 2.43 -17.80
CA ASP A 88 9.44 3.74 -18.37
C ASP A 88 8.31 4.77 -18.26
N VAL A 89 7.07 4.36 -18.59
CA VAL A 89 5.89 5.22 -18.50
C VAL A 89 5.62 5.64 -17.04
N LEU A 90 5.67 4.70 -16.11
CA LEU A 90 5.39 4.98 -14.70
C LEU A 90 6.50 5.81 -14.04
N ASP A 91 7.75 5.67 -14.50
CA ASP A 91 8.88 6.48 -14.07
C ASP A 91 8.77 7.93 -14.60
N GLU A 92 8.41 8.12 -15.87
CA GLU A 92 8.11 9.44 -16.45
C GLU A 92 6.97 10.14 -15.70
N TRP A 93 5.95 9.37 -15.28
CA TRP A 93 4.85 9.89 -14.47
C TRP A 93 5.22 10.18 -13.02
N GLY A 94 6.44 9.85 -12.58
CA GLY A 94 6.89 10.03 -11.19
C GLY A 94 6.11 9.20 -10.17
N VAL A 95 5.51 8.09 -10.61
CA VAL A 95 4.65 7.23 -9.77
C VAL A 95 5.47 6.22 -8.98
N LEU A 96 6.56 5.71 -9.57
CA LEU A 96 7.38 4.68 -8.96
C LEU A 96 8.29 5.27 -7.88
N THR A 97 8.30 4.61 -6.73
CA THR A 97 9.27 4.88 -5.67
C THR A 97 10.68 4.44 -6.08
N ALA A 98 11.70 5.05 -5.47
CA ALA A 98 13.09 4.78 -5.80
C ALA A 98 13.44 3.28 -5.73
N GLY A 99 13.88 2.75 -6.87
CA GLY A 99 14.26 1.35 -7.07
C GLY A 99 13.10 0.37 -7.30
N ALA A 100 11.84 0.81 -7.26
CA ALA A 100 10.70 -0.07 -7.57
C ALA A 100 10.71 -0.51 -9.05
N GLY A 101 11.02 0.41 -9.98
CA GLY A 101 11.12 0.11 -11.41
C GLY A 101 12.11 -1.02 -11.70
N GLN A 102 13.32 -0.94 -11.15
CA GLN A 102 14.35 -1.98 -11.32
C GLN A 102 13.86 -3.36 -10.84
N LEU A 103 13.15 -3.43 -9.71
CA LEU A 103 12.61 -4.69 -9.21
C LEU A 103 11.53 -5.27 -10.14
N PHE A 104 10.70 -4.43 -10.76
CA PHE A 104 9.76 -4.90 -11.79
C PHE A 104 10.51 -5.51 -12.97
N LEU A 105 11.57 -4.87 -13.46
CA LEU A 105 12.38 -5.40 -14.57
C LEU A 105 13.00 -6.76 -14.22
N GLU A 106 13.59 -6.89 -13.02
CA GLU A 106 14.14 -8.16 -12.53
C GLU A 106 13.07 -9.27 -12.48
N LEU A 107 11.85 -8.95 -12.06
CA LEU A 107 10.74 -9.90 -12.04
C LEU A 107 10.27 -10.28 -13.46
N GLY A 108 10.31 -9.33 -14.40
CA GLY A 108 10.04 -9.55 -15.82
C GLY A 108 11.05 -10.49 -16.47
N GLU A 109 12.34 -10.39 -16.12
CA GLU A 109 13.37 -11.32 -16.59
C GLU A 109 13.13 -12.75 -16.10
N LEU A 110 12.76 -12.91 -14.83
CA LEU A 110 12.35 -14.22 -14.28
C LEU A 110 11.12 -14.78 -15.00
N ARG A 111 10.13 -13.93 -15.32
CA ARG A 111 8.95 -14.30 -16.08
C ARG A 111 9.32 -14.80 -17.48
N ASN A 112 10.17 -14.07 -18.20
CA ASN A 112 10.56 -14.44 -19.55
C ASN A 112 11.31 -15.77 -19.58
N ARG A 113 12.24 -15.99 -18.63
CA ARG A 113 12.98 -17.27 -18.53
C ARG A 113 12.11 -18.47 -18.12
N SER A 114 11.02 -18.23 -17.38
CA SER A 114 10.17 -19.30 -16.85
C SER A 114 9.00 -19.71 -17.75
N VAL A 115 8.52 -18.80 -18.61
CA VAL A 115 7.40 -19.04 -19.52
C VAL A 115 7.87 -19.58 -20.88
N HIS A 116 9.05 -19.14 -21.36
CA HIS A 116 9.65 -19.71 -22.56
C HIS A 116 10.29 -21.06 -22.24
N PHE A 117 10.06 -22.07 -23.09
CA PHE A 117 10.60 -23.41 -22.88
C PHE A 117 12.13 -23.37 -22.84
N ASN A 118 12.69 -23.69 -21.67
CA ASN A 118 14.12 -23.92 -21.47
C ASN A 118 14.28 -25.17 -20.56
N PRO A 119 14.95 -26.25 -21.03
CA PRO A 119 15.22 -27.44 -20.22
C PRO A 119 15.98 -27.16 -18.92
N GLU A 120 16.78 -26.09 -18.87
CA GLU A 120 17.53 -25.71 -17.67
C GLU A 120 16.61 -25.21 -16.54
N THR A 121 15.42 -24.68 -16.88
CA THR A 121 14.46 -24.16 -15.90
C THR A 121 14.03 -25.24 -14.88
N TYR A 122 14.03 -26.52 -15.26
CA TYR A 122 13.73 -27.62 -14.33
C TYR A 122 14.78 -27.79 -13.23
N GLN A 123 16.01 -27.32 -13.45
CA GLN A 123 17.12 -27.42 -12.48
C GLN A 123 17.13 -26.22 -11.53
N THR A 124 16.65 -25.06 -11.95
CA THR A 124 16.69 -23.79 -11.19
C THR A 124 15.35 -23.40 -10.57
N MET A 125 14.27 -24.14 -10.84
CA MET A 125 12.89 -23.82 -10.43
C MET A 125 12.74 -23.33 -8.99
N ARG A 126 13.39 -23.98 -8.02
CA ARG A 126 13.33 -23.54 -6.61
C ARG A 126 13.97 -22.17 -6.43
N VAL A 127 15.17 -21.98 -6.99
CA VAL A 127 15.94 -20.73 -6.87
C VAL A 127 15.19 -19.58 -7.52
N ASP A 128 14.67 -19.79 -8.73
CA ASP A 128 13.92 -18.77 -9.47
C ASP A 128 12.59 -18.44 -8.78
N ALA A 129 11.87 -19.45 -8.26
CA ALA A 129 10.64 -19.22 -7.51
C ALA A 129 10.87 -18.41 -6.22
N LEU A 130 11.96 -18.71 -5.50
CA LEU A 130 12.34 -17.96 -4.31
C LEU A 130 12.68 -16.50 -4.67
N ALA A 131 13.50 -16.31 -5.71
CA ALA A 131 13.87 -14.99 -6.20
C ALA A 131 12.64 -14.18 -6.62
N ALA A 132 11.72 -14.76 -7.40
CA ALA A 132 10.49 -14.11 -7.83
C ALA A 132 9.61 -13.67 -6.65
N LEU A 133 9.42 -14.54 -5.66
CA LEU A 133 8.62 -14.22 -4.46
C LEU A 133 9.27 -13.14 -3.60
N GLN A 134 10.59 -13.18 -3.42
CA GLN A 134 11.32 -12.15 -2.67
C GLN A 134 11.30 -10.81 -3.41
N THR A 135 11.52 -10.80 -4.73
CA THR A 135 11.44 -9.58 -5.56
C THR A 135 10.04 -8.98 -5.54
N LEU A 136 8.99 -9.79 -5.69
CA LEU A 136 7.60 -9.35 -5.54
C LEU A 136 7.32 -8.77 -4.14
N GLY A 137 7.83 -9.42 -3.10
CA GLY A 137 7.74 -8.91 -1.73
C GLY A 137 8.40 -7.54 -1.56
N LYS A 138 9.56 -7.31 -2.19
CA LYS A 138 10.26 -6.02 -2.21
C LYS A 138 9.47 -4.95 -2.98
N ILE A 139 8.90 -5.29 -4.15
CA ILE A 139 8.02 -4.39 -4.93
C ILE A 139 6.85 -3.94 -4.06
N ILE A 140 6.14 -4.89 -3.44
CA ILE A 140 5.01 -4.60 -2.55
C ILE A 140 5.45 -3.70 -1.40
N GLY A 141 6.56 -4.02 -0.73
CA GLY A 141 7.05 -3.24 0.40
C GLY A 141 7.44 -1.81 0.02
N LYS A 142 8.13 -1.61 -1.10
CA LYS A 142 8.58 -0.28 -1.54
C LYS A 142 7.44 0.59 -2.04
N GLN A 143 6.57 0.04 -2.88
CA GLN A 143 5.54 0.84 -3.56
C GLN A 143 4.21 0.89 -2.81
N PHE A 144 3.79 -0.21 -2.17
CA PHE A 144 2.45 -0.36 -1.61
C PHE A 144 2.44 -0.73 -0.13
N GLY A 145 3.58 -0.56 0.55
CA GLY A 145 3.73 -0.94 1.95
C GLY A 145 2.83 -0.11 2.86
N TYR A 146 2.21 -0.75 3.85
CA TYR A 146 1.51 -0.06 4.94
C TYR A 146 2.44 0.71 5.88
N PHE A 147 3.70 0.27 5.94
CA PHE A 147 4.71 0.81 6.83
C PHE A 147 6.00 0.99 6.03
N GLY A 148 6.75 2.05 6.32
CA GLY A 148 8.03 2.29 5.69
C GLY A 148 8.39 3.77 5.62
N GLY A 149 9.42 4.06 4.84
CA GLY A 149 9.87 5.41 4.53
C GLY A 149 9.49 5.83 3.12
N GLN A 150 8.27 5.48 2.67
CA GLN A 150 7.76 5.96 1.38
C GLN A 150 7.64 7.48 1.40
N PRO A 151 7.88 8.17 0.28
CA PRO A 151 8.09 9.62 0.29
C PRO A 151 6.86 10.41 0.73
N TRP A 152 5.66 9.86 0.54
CA TRP A 152 4.39 10.47 0.91
C TRP A 152 4.03 10.36 2.39
N PHE A 153 4.78 9.63 3.22
CA PHE A 153 4.48 9.54 4.65
C PHE A 153 5.22 10.60 5.46
N ILE A 154 4.52 11.18 6.44
CA ILE A 154 5.10 12.07 7.44
C ILE A 154 6.07 11.26 8.30
N GLU A 155 7.28 11.78 8.48
CA GLU A 155 8.31 11.13 9.29
C GLU A 155 8.11 11.40 10.78
N ASN A 156 8.70 10.56 11.63
CA ASN A 156 8.68 10.71 13.08
C ASN A 156 7.28 10.67 13.73
N THR A 157 6.36 9.87 13.17
CA THR A 157 5.06 9.57 13.76
C THR A 157 5.02 8.11 14.26
N PRO A 158 5.55 7.80 15.46
CA PRO A 158 5.65 6.42 15.92
C PRO A 158 4.26 5.79 16.10
N GLY A 159 4.10 4.57 15.57
CA GLY A 159 2.87 3.78 15.72
C GLY A 159 1.76 4.07 14.70
N ALA A 160 1.90 5.10 13.86
CA ALA A 160 0.94 5.45 12.83
C ALA A 160 1.63 6.01 11.57
N GLN A 161 0.89 6.07 10.47
CA GLN A 161 1.37 6.63 9.21
C GLN A 161 0.38 7.68 8.74
N PHE A 162 0.87 8.87 8.42
CA PHE A 162 0.08 9.99 7.96
C PHE A 162 0.61 10.45 6.61
N VAL A 163 -0.28 10.91 5.74
CA VAL A 163 0.10 11.39 4.41
C VAL A 163 0.58 12.83 4.54
N LYS A 164 1.72 13.14 3.92
CA LYS A 164 2.22 14.52 3.80
C LYS A 164 1.26 15.35 2.97
N ARG A 165 1.01 16.59 3.38
CA ARG A 165 0.09 17.51 2.69
C ARG A 165 0.39 17.63 1.19
N ASP A 166 1.66 17.85 0.84
CA ASP A 166 2.11 18.04 -0.55
C ASP A 166 1.92 16.79 -1.43
N TRP A 167 1.65 15.63 -0.83
CA TRP A 167 1.44 14.36 -1.52
C TRP A 167 -0.03 13.97 -1.68
N GLU A 168 -0.97 14.66 -1.05
CA GLU A 168 -2.40 14.30 -1.10
C GLU A 168 -2.96 14.29 -2.54
N ASP A 169 -2.47 15.20 -3.38
CA ASP A 169 -2.85 15.31 -4.79
C ASP A 169 -1.99 14.47 -5.73
N ALA A 170 -0.94 13.81 -5.24
CA ALA A 170 -0.13 12.92 -6.07
C ALA A 170 -1.00 11.76 -6.59
N PRO A 171 -1.02 11.47 -7.91
CA PRO A 171 -1.95 10.51 -8.50
C PRO A 171 -1.98 9.15 -7.83
N PHE A 172 -0.83 8.61 -7.44
CA PHE A 172 -0.72 7.35 -6.71
C PHE A 172 -1.40 7.42 -5.33
N VAL A 173 -1.09 8.45 -4.55
CA VAL A 173 -1.59 8.65 -3.18
C VAL A 173 -3.09 8.86 -3.20
N ARG A 174 -3.57 9.73 -4.09
CA ARG A 174 -5.00 10.03 -4.27
C ARG A 174 -5.82 8.82 -4.71
N THR A 175 -5.24 7.94 -5.54
CA THR A 175 -5.93 6.75 -6.06
C THR A 175 -5.96 5.59 -5.05
N TYR A 176 -4.84 5.37 -4.35
CA TYR A 176 -4.67 4.15 -3.55
C TYR A 176 -4.69 4.35 -2.04
N ILE A 177 -4.17 5.47 -1.55
CA ILE A 177 -3.98 5.71 -0.11
C ILE A 177 -5.18 6.45 0.47
N ILE A 178 -5.47 7.67 -0.03
CA ILE A 178 -6.53 8.54 0.50
C ILE A 178 -7.89 7.84 0.64
N PRO A 179 -8.39 7.05 -0.35
CA PRO A 179 -9.69 6.40 -0.22
C PRO A 179 -9.79 5.36 0.91
N ARG A 180 -8.66 4.99 1.51
CA ARG A 180 -8.55 4.00 2.60
C ARG A 180 -8.05 4.63 3.90
N SER A 181 -7.86 5.95 3.92
CA SER A 181 -7.38 6.70 5.09
C SER A 181 -8.53 7.36 5.83
N GLY A 182 -8.35 7.56 7.13
CA GLY A 182 -9.18 8.47 7.92
C GLY A 182 -8.59 9.88 7.88
N PHE A 183 -9.46 10.90 7.85
CA PHE A 183 -9.05 12.27 8.12
C PHE A 183 -9.11 12.48 9.63
N VAL A 184 -7.95 12.77 10.25
CA VAL A 184 -7.80 12.78 11.70
C VAL A 184 -6.84 13.87 12.17
N GLY A 185 -7.11 14.43 13.35
CA GLY A 185 -6.25 15.37 14.07
C GLY A 185 -5.26 14.67 15.01
N PRO A 186 -4.34 15.40 15.66
CA PRO A 186 -3.30 14.81 16.50
C PRO A 186 -3.82 14.05 17.74
N LEU A 187 -5.03 14.39 18.19
CA LEU A 187 -5.66 13.80 19.37
C LEU A 187 -6.55 12.59 19.05
N TYR A 188 -6.62 12.16 17.79
CA TYR A 188 -7.46 11.02 17.42
C TYR A 188 -7.15 9.77 18.26
N GLY A 189 -8.21 9.05 18.59
CA GLY A 189 -8.17 7.72 19.19
C GLY A 189 -8.49 6.62 18.19
N MET A 190 -8.37 5.39 18.67
CA MET A 190 -8.78 4.19 17.94
C MET A 190 -9.50 3.24 18.87
N GLU A 191 -10.54 2.60 18.37
CA GLU A 191 -11.21 1.51 19.06
C GLU A 191 -11.40 0.30 18.14
N LEU A 192 -11.47 -0.87 18.75
CA LEU A 192 -11.91 -2.09 18.08
C LEU A 192 -13.42 -2.19 18.21
N SER A 193 -14.14 -2.14 17.10
CA SER A 193 -15.58 -2.26 17.10
C SER A 193 -16.04 -3.71 17.36
N PRO A 194 -17.30 -3.95 17.76
CA PRO A 194 -17.80 -5.30 18.08
C PRO A 194 -17.69 -6.30 16.91
N ASP A 195 -17.73 -5.81 15.68
CA ASP A 195 -17.52 -6.54 14.42
C ASP A 195 -16.03 -6.79 14.09
N GLY A 196 -15.11 -6.40 14.97
CA GLY A 196 -13.67 -6.67 14.85
C GLY A 196 -12.92 -5.71 13.93
N HIS A 197 -13.51 -4.57 13.58
CA HIS A 197 -12.89 -3.56 12.74
C HIS A 197 -12.30 -2.42 13.58
N TRP A 198 -11.15 -1.91 13.16
CA TRP A 198 -10.61 -0.68 13.76
C TRP A 198 -11.40 0.53 13.28
N ARG A 199 -11.78 1.41 14.21
CA ARG A 199 -12.43 2.69 13.93
C ARG A 199 -11.60 3.82 14.51
N HIS A 200 -11.40 4.87 13.72
CA HIS A 200 -10.83 6.13 14.21
C HIS A 200 -11.91 6.88 15.02
N LEU A 201 -11.49 7.45 16.13
CA LEU A 201 -12.31 8.31 16.98
C LEU A 201 -11.71 9.71 16.91
N ASP A 202 -12.50 10.68 16.50
CA ASP A 202 -12.06 12.07 16.44
C ASP A 202 -13.25 13.02 16.60
N TYR A 203 -12.95 14.30 16.80
CA TYR A 203 -13.95 15.36 16.69
C TYR A 203 -13.98 15.91 15.26
N ASP A 204 -15.16 16.36 14.81
CA ASP A 204 -15.30 17.06 13.52
C ASP A 204 -14.75 18.50 13.56
N ASP A 205 -14.36 18.97 14.75
CA ASP A 205 -13.74 20.27 14.99
C ASP A 205 -12.24 20.10 15.23
N TYR A 206 -11.46 20.23 14.15
CA TYR A 206 -10.00 20.17 14.18
C TYR A 206 -9.35 21.49 14.66
N GLY A 207 -10.16 22.46 15.10
CA GLY A 207 -9.75 23.80 15.47
C GLY A 207 -9.31 24.65 14.28
N ASP A 208 -8.94 25.91 14.56
CA ASP A 208 -8.49 26.87 13.55
C ASP A 208 -6.99 26.74 13.21
N ALA A 209 -6.28 25.77 13.80
CA ALA A 209 -4.84 25.62 13.65
C ALA A 209 -4.50 24.87 12.36
N ASP A 210 -3.99 25.60 11.36
CA ASP A 210 -3.41 25.00 10.15
C ASP A 210 -2.01 24.45 10.46
N LEU A 211 -1.93 23.18 10.91
CA LEU A 211 -0.68 22.52 11.27
C LEU A 211 0.04 21.96 10.03
N ASP A 212 1.28 22.39 9.80
CA ASP A 212 2.15 21.74 8.81
C ASP A 212 2.56 20.31 9.25
N ASP A 213 3.16 19.53 8.34
CA ASP A 213 3.55 18.14 8.60
C ASP A 213 4.49 17.98 9.82
N ILE A 214 5.39 18.96 10.06
CA ILE A 214 6.36 18.93 11.16
C ILE A 214 5.66 19.22 12.48
N GLN A 215 4.78 20.22 12.49
CA GLN A 215 3.96 20.60 13.62
C GLN A 215 2.99 19.47 14.00
N PHE A 216 2.35 18.83 13.01
CA PHE A 216 1.49 17.68 13.21
C PHE A 216 2.27 16.51 13.82
N ALA A 217 3.42 16.15 13.26
CA ALA A 217 4.26 15.08 13.80
C ALA A 217 4.71 15.37 15.24
N LYS A 218 5.02 16.62 15.56
CA LYS A 218 5.36 17.06 16.92
C LYS A 218 4.16 16.91 17.86
N ALA A 219 2.99 17.44 17.47
CA ALA A 219 1.76 17.33 18.25
C ALA A 219 1.39 15.86 18.52
N MET A 220 1.53 14.98 17.53
CA MET A 220 1.29 13.54 17.68
C MET A 220 2.21 12.88 18.71
N ARG A 221 3.49 13.26 18.77
CA ARG A 221 4.46 12.69 19.72
C ARG A 221 4.29 13.24 21.14
N GLU A 222 3.96 14.52 21.24
CA GLU A 222 3.88 15.26 22.50
C GLU A 222 2.46 15.34 23.06
N ARG A 223 1.48 14.68 22.41
CA ARG A 223 0.08 14.71 22.85
C ARG A 223 -0.08 14.19 24.27
N ASP A 224 -0.94 14.86 25.02
CA ASP A 224 -1.39 14.40 26.33
C ASP A 224 -2.27 13.15 26.15
N PRO A 225 -1.88 11.98 26.70
CA PRO A 225 -2.68 10.76 26.59
C PRO A 225 -4.10 10.90 27.16
N THR A 226 -4.32 11.81 28.12
CA THR A 226 -5.64 12.06 28.72
C THR A 226 -6.57 12.85 27.80
N MET A 227 -6.01 13.49 26.76
CA MET A 227 -6.75 14.25 25.75
C MET A 227 -7.00 13.47 24.46
N VAL A 228 -6.50 12.22 24.37
CA VAL A 228 -6.76 11.36 23.22
C VAL A 228 -8.25 10.99 23.19
N VAL A 229 -8.88 11.20 22.03
CA VAL A 229 -10.33 11.08 21.87
C VAL A 229 -10.80 9.65 22.18
N THR A 230 -11.78 9.54 23.08
CA THR A 230 -12.45 8.28 23.40
C THR A 230 -13.93 8.34 22.99
N ARG A 231 -14.57 7.17 22.94
CA ARG A 231 -16.01 7.05 22.67
C ARG A 231 -16.84 7.88 23.66
N GLU A 232 -16.50 7.78 24.94
CA GLU A 232 -17.17 8.50 26.04
C GLU A 232 -17.06 10.02 25.87
N MET A 233 -15.89 10.50 25.41
CA MET A 233 -15.67 11.93 25.15
C MET A 233 -16.53 12.44 23.99
N ILE A 234 -16.62 11.69 22.89
CA ILE A 234 -17.48 12.02 21.73
C ILE A 234 -18.95 12.06 22.17
N GLU A 235 -19.42 11.03 22.88
CA GLU A 235 -20.81 10.93 23.35
C GLU A 235 -21.18 12.09 24.28
N LYS A 236 -20.29 12.45 25.21
CA LYS A 236 -20.48 13.60 26.10
C LYS A 236 -20.56 14.92 25.31
N SER A 237 -19.67 15.13 24.34
CA SER A 237 -19.68 16.33 23.49
C SER A 237 -20.99 16.46 22.70
N LEU A 238 -21.49 15.37 22.11
CA LEU A 238 -22.76 15.36 21.38
C LEU A 238 -23.96 15.68 22.27
N LEU A 239 -23.99 15.16 23.51
CA LEU A 239 -25.04 15.46 24.49
C LEU A 239 -25.02 16.93 24.90
N GLU A 240 -23.84 17.51 25.11
CA GLU A 240 -23.67 18.93 25.46
C GLU A 240 -24.12 19.84 24.30
N GLN A 241 -23.78 19.49 23.06
CA GLN A 241 -24.23 20.22 21.87
C GLN A 241 -25.75 20.17 21.68
N ALA A 242 -26.37 19.01 21.88
CA ALA A 242 -27.83 18.87 21.82
C ALA A 242 -28.52 19.73 22.90
N ALA A 243 -28.04 19.69 24.14
CA ALA A 243 -28.58 20.48 25.24
C ALA A 243 -28.37 22.00 25.06
N ALA A 244 -27.32 22.42 24.36
CA ALA A 244 -27.11 23.83 23.99
C ALA A 244 -28.08 24.28 22.89
N LYS A 245 -28.34 23.42 21.91
CA LYS A 245 -29.29 23.69 20.81
C LYS A 245 -30.72 23.87 21.34
N ASP A 246 -31.16 23.02 22.27
CA ASP A 246 -32.48 23.12 22.88
C ASP A 246 -32.65 24.40 23.73
N ARG A 247 -31.60 24.82 24.44
CA ARG A 247 -31.58 26.10 25.17
C ARG A 247 -31.60 27.32 24.24
N GLY A 248 -30.98 27.23 23.06
CA GLY A 248 -31.03 28.28 22.04
C GLY A 248 -32.39 28.41 21.33
N VAL A 249 -33.19 27.33 21.30
CA VAL A 249 -34.55 27.32 20.72
C VAL A 249 -35.59 27.88 21.71
N GLN A 250 -35.36 27.76 23.02
CA GLN A 250 -36.27 28.32 24.04
C GLN A 250 -36.20 29.85 24.25
N CYS A 251 -35.26 30.54 23.58
CA CYS A 251 -35.08 32.00 23.69
C CYS A 251 -35.54 32.78 22.42
N ARG A 252 -36.47 32.25 21.63
CA ARG A 252 -37.12 32.99 20.53
C ARG A 252 -38.63 33.03 20.68
#